data_AF-A0A9K3GYY9-F1
#
_entry.id   AF-A0A9K3GYY9-F1
#
_cell.length_a   1.000
_cell.length_b   1.000
_cell.length_c   1.000
_cell.angle_alpha   90.00
_cell.angle_beta   90.00
_cell.angle_gamma   90.00
#
_symmetry.space_group_name_H-M   'P 1'
#
loop_
_entity.id
_entity.type
_entity.pdbx_description
1 polymer ?
#
loop_
_entity_poly.entity_id
_entity_poly.type
_entity_poly.pdbx_seq_one_letter_code
_entity_poly.pdbx_strand_id
1 'polypeptide(L)'
;MECTQSSINTKLQVVTTALEELKEERSSKKLCLLEAKRLGADVKELEVEWGTLESEIDLLEHTANVLRMNLVQPQLPVVEPQTCEGKTLLKKPLTP
;
A
#
# COMPACT_ATOMS: atom_id res chain seq x y z
N MET A 1 15.04 -3.98 12.00
CA MET A 1 14.01 -4.49 11.06
C MET A 1 12.57 -4.34 11.59
N GLU A 2 12.34 -4.28 12.89
CA GLU A 2 10.98 -4.23 13.48
C GLU A 2 10.25 -2.89 13.23
N CYS A 3 10.99 -1.78 13.16
CA CYS A 3 10.42 -0.44 12.97
C CYS A 3 9.75 -0.25 11.60
N THR A 4 10.30 -0.85 10.54
CA THR A 4 9.75 -0.77 9.17
C THR A 4 8.52 -1.65 9.01
N GLN A 5 8.53 -2.85 9.59
CA GLN A 5 7.38 -3.75 9.57
C GLN A 5 6.21 -3.19 10.39
N SER A 6 6.50 -2.60 11.56
CA SER A 6 5.51 -1.88 12.36
C SER A 6 4.89 -0.71 11.58
N SER A 7 5.70 0.10 10.89
CA SER A 7 5.21 1.20 10.05
C SER A 7 4.30 0.74 8.90
N ILE A 8 4.66 -0.35 8.21
CA ILE A 8 3.83 -0.92 7.13
C ILE A 8 2.50 -1.44 7.71
N ASN A 9 2.52 -2.07 8.88
CA ASN A 9 1.30 -2.57 9.53
C ASN A 9 0.36 -1.43 9.92
N THR A 10 0.87 -0.33 10.51
CA THR A 10 0.08 0.86 10.82
C THR A 10 -0.54 1.46 9.55
N LYS A 11 0.24 1.59 8.46
CA LYS A 11 -0.28 2.10 7.18
C LYS A 11 -1.36 1.19 6.60
N LEU A 12 -1.19 -0.13 6.68
CA LEU A 12 -2.18 -1.09 6.19
C LEU A 12 -3.49 -1.00 6.97
N GLN A 13 -3.44 -0.81 8.29
CA GLN A 13 -4.63 -0.60 9.11
C GLN A 13 -5.38 0.67 8.68
N VAL A 14 -4.69 1.80 8.55
CA VAL A 14 -5.30 3.07 8.09
C VAL A 14 -5.97 2.90 6.73
N VAL A 15 -5.29 2.28 5.77
CA VAL A 15 -5.85 2.04 4.43
C VAL A 15 -7.07 1.12 4.50
N THR A 16 -7.02 0.07 5.32
CA THR A 16 -8.14 -0.88 5.45
C THR A 16 -9.37 -0.22 6.08
N THR A 17 -9.19 0.60 7.10
CA THR A 17 -10.29 1.35 7.73
C THR A 17 -10.93 2.32 6.75
N ALA A 18 -10.14 3.14 6.05
CA ALA A 18 -10.67 4.05 5.03
C ALA A 18 -11.44 3.32 3.92
N LEU A 19 -10.97 2.13 3.54
CA LEU A 19 -11.60 1.31 2.51
C LEU A 19 -12.95 0.73 2.97
N GLU A 20 -13.10 0.38 4.24
CA GLU A 20 -14.40 -0.04 4.81
C GLU A 20 -15.40 1.13 4.82
N GLU A 21 -14.96 2.32 5.23
CA GLU A 21 -15.78 3.54 5.23
C GLU A 21 -16.28 3.89 3.80
N LEU A 22 -15.37 3.90 2.81
CA LEU A 22 -15.76 4.18 1.43
C LEU A 22 -16.67 3.09 0.84
N LYS A 23 -16.51 1.82 1.22
CA LYS A 23 -17.41 0.74 0.78
C LYS A 23 -18.82 0.90 1.34
N GLU A 24 -18.94 1.40 2.56
CA GLU A 24 -20.23 1.74 3.17
C GLU A 24 -20.86 2.95 2.47
N GLU A 25 -20.10 4.02 2.25
CA GLU A 25 -20.56 5.19 1.51
C GLU A 25 -21.03 4.80 0.10
N ARG A 26 -20.27 3.92 -0.56
CA ARG A 26 -20.65 3.35 -1.85
C ARG A 26 -21.97 2.58 -1.70
N SER A 27 -22.13 1.72 -0.71
CA SER A 27 -23.40 0.99 -0.59
C SER A 27 -24.61 1.95 -0.42
N SER A 28 -24.44 3.02 0.36
CA SER A 28 -25.45 4.07 0.55
C SER A 28 -25.75 4.83 -0.75
N LYS A 29 -24.72 5.29 -1.46
CA LYS A 29 -24.88 6.10 -2.67
C LYS A 29 -25.46 5.30 -3.84
N LYS A 30 -25.28 3.97 -3.85
CA LYS A 30 -25.94 3.07 -4.81
C LYS A 30 -27.45 3.10 -4.63
N LEU A 31 -27.89 3.08 -3.38
CA LEU A 31 -29.30 3.08 -3.03
C LEU A 31 -29.93 4.41 -3.47
N CYS A 32 -29.26 5.53 -3.20
CA CYS A 32 -29.67 6.85 -3.67
C CYS A 32 -29.78 6.91 -5.20
N LEU A 33 -28.80 6.35 -5.93
CA LEU A 33 -28.85 6.27 -7.39
C LEU A 33 -30.04 5.45 -7.90
N LEU A 34 -30.29 4.28 -7.31
CA LEU A 34 -31.42 3.42 -7.70
C LEU A 34 -32.75 4.10 -7.41
N GLU A 35 -32.87 4.79 -6.28
CA GLU A 35 -34.06 5.54 -5.94
C GLU A 35 -34.29 6.74 -6.86
N ALA A 36 -33.25 7.52 -7.14
CA ALA A 36 -33.33 8.65 -8.06
C ALA A 36 -33.72 8.19 -9.48
N LYS A 37 -33.15 7.06 -9.96
CA LYS A 37 -33.56 6.43 -11.22
C LYS A 37 -35.02 6.00 -11.21
N ARG A 38 -35.49 5.40 -10.12
CA ARG A 38 -36.90 5.00 -9.94
C ARG A 38 -37.85 6.20 -9.98
N LEU A 39 -37.43 7.33 -9.42
CA LEU A 39 -38.21 8.58 -9.40
C LEU A 39 -38.09 9.39 -10.69
N GLY A 40 -37.25 8.96 -11.65
CA GLY A 40 -37.01 9.69 -12.89
C GLY A 40 -36.24 11.00 -12.71
N ALA A 41 -35.48 11.14 -11.63
CA ALA A 41 -34.62 12.29 -11.38
C ALA A 41 -33.39 12.28 -12.29
N ASP A 42 -32.77 13.45 -12.51
CA ASP A 42 -31.45 13.51 -13.13
C ASP A 42 -30.41 12.93 -12.16
N VAL A 43 -29.65 11.95 -12.65
CA VAL A 43 -28.68 11.18 -11.85
C VAL A 43 -27.25 11.40 -12.31
N LYS A 44 -27.00 12.25 -13.31
CA LYS A 44 -25.65 12.41 -13.89
C LYS A 44 -24.59 12.76 -12.85
N GLU A 45 -24.90 13.70 -11.96
CA GLU A 45 -23.98 14.10 -10.90
C GLU A 45 -23.72 12.96 -9.91
N LEU A 46 -24.78 12.27 -9.46
CA LEU A 46 -24.65 11.09 -8.61
C LEU A 46 -23.86 9.95 -9.29
N GLU A 47 -23.99 9.77 -10.60
CA GLU A 47 -23.24 8.76 -11.36
C GLU A 47 -21.74 9.10 -11.47
N VAL A 48 -21.40 10.39 -11.60
CA VAL A 48 -20.01 10.86 -11.58
C VAL A 48 -19.40 10.66 -10.19
N GLU A 49 -20.12 11.06 -9.14
CA GLU A 49 -19.66 10.87 -7.77
C GLU A 49 -19.51 9.38 -7.45
N TRP A 50 -20.44 8.55 -7.93
CA TRP A 50 -20.37 7.10 -7.82
C TRP A 50 -19.09 6.52 -8.44
N GLY A 51 -18.82 6.87 -9.71
CA GLY A 51 -17.63 6.37 -10.41
C GLY A 51 -16.33 6.87 -9.79
N THR A 52 -16.34 8.08 -9.22
CA THR A 52 -15.20 8.62 -8.46
C THR A 52 -14.92 7.77 -7.23
N LEU A 53 -15.96 7.44 -6.48
CA LEU A 53 -15.87 6.60 -5.29
C LEU A 53 -15.41 5.18 -5.62
N GLU A 54 -15.88 4.60 -6.73
CA GLU A 54 -15.40 3.30 -7.23
C GLU A 54 -13.90 3.35 -7.53
N SER A 55 -13.43 4.41 -8.20
CA SER A 55 -12.02 4.58 -8.53
C SER A 55 -11.13 4.74 -7.29
N GLU A 56 -11.63 5.43 -6.27
CA GLU A 56 -10.91 5.60 -4.99
C GLU A 56 -10.78 4.28 -4.23
N ILE A 57 -11.86 3.49 -4.18
CA ILE A 57 -11.85 2.15 -3.58
C ILE A 57 -10.84 1.24 -4.30
N ASP A 58 -10.83 1.25 -5.64
CA ASP A 58 -9.89 0.45 -6.44
C ASP A 58 -8.42 0.83 -6.13
N LEU A 59 -8.15 2.13 -5.99
CA LEU A 59 -6.82 2.62 -5.62
C LEU A 59 -6.41 2.19 -4.21
N LEU A 60 -7.31 2.26 -3.24
CA LEU A 60 -7.02 1.82 -1.88
C LEU A 60 -6.89 0.30 -1.78
N GLU A 61 -7.67 -0.48 -2.52
CA GLU A 61 -7.52 -1.94 -2.62
C GLU A 61 -6.15 -2.30 -3.20
N HIS A 62 -5.73 -1.63 -4.27
CA HIS A 62 -4.39 -1.79 -4.82
C HIS A 62 -3.30 -1.45 -3.80
N THR A 63 -3.45 -0.32 -3.11
CA THR A 63 -2.50 0.13 -2.08
C THR A 63 -2.40 -0.86 -0.93
N ALA A 64 -3.52 -1.37 -0.42
CA ALA A 64 -3.56 -2.40 0.62
C ALA A 64 -2.85 -3.68 0.16
N ASN A 65 -3.05 -4.10 -1.09
CA ASN A 65 -2.40 -5.27 -1.64
C ASN A 65 -0.88 -5.10 -1.75
N VAL A 66 -0.41 -3.93 -2.22
CA VAL A 66 1.03 -3.61 -2.24
C VAL A 66 1.62 -3.64 -0.83
N LEU A 67 0.96 -3.02 0.15
CA LEU A 67 1.42 -3.05 1.55
C LEU A 67 1.48 -4.47 2.11
N ARG A 68 0.48 -5.32 1.85
CA ARG A 68 0.48 -6.73 2.24
C ARG A 68 1.63 -7.51 1.58
N MET A 69 1.90 -7.29 0.30
CA MET A 69 3.01 -7.95 -0.39
C MET A 69 4.36 -7.57 0.22
N ASN A 70 4.53 -6.32 0.68
CA ASN A 70 5.74 -5.88 1.39
C ASN A 70 5.88 -6.51 2.79
N LEU A 71 4.78 -6.94 3.43
CA LEU A 71 4.81 -7.70 4.68
C LEU A 71 5.16 -9.18 4.48
N VAL A 72 4.74 -9.76 3.35
CA VAL A 72 4.90 -11.20 3.05
C VAL A 72 6.24 -11.51 2.40
N GLN A 73 6.84 -10.58 1.64
CA GLN A 73 8.18 -10.79 1.10
C GLN A 73 9.21 -10.88 2.25
N PRO A 74 9.87 -12.05 2.45
CA PRO A 74 11.03 -12.11 3.33
C PRO A 74 12.05 -11.16 2.73
N GLN A 75 12.60 -10.25 3.54
CA GLN A 75 13.64 -9.34 3.11
C GLN A 75 14.73 -10.15 2.40
N LEU A 76 14.82 -10.05 1.07
CA LEU A 76 15.99 -10.46 0.33
C LEU A 76 17.17 -9.80 1.04
N PRO A 77 18.20 -10.56 1.47
CA PRO A 77 19.29 -9.98 2.23
C PRO A 77 19.87 -8.86 1.38
N VAL A 78 19.75 -7.63 1.89
CA VAL A 78 20.50 -6.49 1.38
C VAL A 78 21.95 -6.93 1.44
N VAL A 79 22.55 -7.20 0.28
CA VAL A 79 23.99 -7.32 0.17
C VAL A 79 24.52 -5.93 0.50
N GLU A 80 24.83 -5.71 1.78
CA GLU A 80 25.63 -4.57 2.18
C GLU A 80 26.90 -4.60 1.32
N PRO A 81 27.26 -3.51 0.62
CA PRO A 81 28.53 -3.47 -0.07
C PRO A 81 29.62 -3.67 0.99
N GLN A 82 30.31 -4.81 0.95
CA GLN A 82 31.48 -5.03 1.80
C GLN A 82 32.47 -3.93 1.46
N THR A 83 32.65 -2.98 2.38
CA THR A 83 33.77 -2.06 2.35
C THR A 83 35.05 -2.89 2.48
N CYS A 84 35.78 -3.03 1.37
CA CYS A 84 37.15 -3.52 1.38
C CYS A 84 38.06 -2.46 2.00
N GLU A 85 37.97 -2.24 3.31
CA GLU A 85 38.90 -1.39 4.03
C GLU A 85 40.10 -2.23 4.49
N GLY A 86 41.17 -2.12 3.69
CA GLY A 86 42.59 -2.14 4.10
C GLY A 86 43.03 -3.11 5.19
N LYS A 87 43.53 -4.29 4.80
CA LYS A 87 44.59 -4.97 5.55
C LYS A 87 45.91 -4.87 4.79
N THR A 88 46.72 -3.91 5.20
CA THR A 88 48.13 -3.80 4.83
C THR A 88 48.87 -5.04 5.33
N LEU A 89 49.13 -6.01 4.44
CA LEU A 89 50.03 -7.12 4.72
C LEU A 89 51.46 -6.57 4.78
N LEU A 90 51.96 -6.35 6.01
CA LEU A 90 53.37 -6.08 6.26
C LEU A 90 54.21 -7.25 5.72
N LYS A 91 55.19 -6.89 4.87
CA LYS A 91 56.15 -7.77 4.22
C LYS A 91 56.89 -8.67 5.23
N LYS A 92 56.95 -9.98 4.95
CA LYS A 92 58.02 -10.86 5.45
C LYS A 92 59.39 -10.34 4.96
N PRO A 93 60.44 -10.56 5.75
CA PRO A 93 61.53 -11.36 5.20
C PRO A 93 61.99 -12.42 6.22
N LEU A 94 62.19 -13.66 5.76
CA LEU A 94 62.92 -14.66 6.53
C LEU A 94 63.85 -15.43 5.58
N THR A 95 65.11 -15.04 5.59
CA THR A 95 66.32 -15.75 5.15
C THR A 95 67.47 -15.11 5.92
N PRO A 96 68.48 -15.87 6.38
CA PRO A 96 69.38 -16.64 5.51
C PRO A 96 69.04 -18.13 5.43
#